data_AF-A0A538N7N4-F1
#
_entry.id   AF-A0A538N7N4-F1
#
_cell.length_a   1.000
_cell.length_b   1.000
_cell.length_c   1.000
_cell.angle_alpha   90.00
_cell.angle_beta   90.00
_cell.angle_gamma   90.00
#
_symmetry.space_group_name_H-M   'P 1'
#
loop_
_entity.id
_entity.type
_entity.pdbx_description
1 polymer ?
#
loop_
_entity_poly.entity_id
_entity_poly.type
_entity_poly.pdbx_seq_one_letter_code
_entity_poly.pdbx_strand_id
1 'polypeptide(L)'
;MTSSTIFRGGHTSEASDLVAPAGAGVSRPGSDGPGSRAEREPHWWQRLRRFLSPQQPPHELQQAVLERMLALLESARAEVSAGWVQGGWWTTSAGGNRQALVRRLGDGPSDPHAVGAVCLVGALIRAGSRQGRDPEVGRAIDAVYDALWESRGQPAATPGRGPIMVSSPQVRLAKVQWLTRWNDAPGRSTEEVLDILDRAIAGTVQNLAILPAPRPPVSV
;
A
#
# COMPACT_ATOMS: atom_id res chain seq x y z
N MET A 1 -19.94 -31.32 -43.20
CA MET A 1 -19.72 -30.27 -44.23
C MET A 1 -19.20 -29.04 -43.47
N THR A 2 -17.90 -28.95 -43.14
CA THR A 2 -16.80 -28.33 -43.93
C THR A 2 -17.12 -26.87 -44.28
N SER A 3 -16.35 -25.83 -43.90
CA SER A 3 -14.89 -25.73 -43.86
C SER A 3 -14.39 -24.57 -42.97
N SER A 4 -13.19 -24.76 -42.41
CA SER A 4 -12.29 -23.73 -41.88
C SER A 4 -11.65 -22.89 -42.99
N THR A 5 -11.15 -21.70 -42.69
CA THR A 5 -10.12 -21.05 -43.52
C THR A 5 -9.09 -20.33 -42.64
N ILE A 6 -7.85 -20.78 -42.80
CA ILE A 6 -6.60 -20.27 -42.25
C ILE A 6 -6.02 -19.31 -43.29
N PHE A 7 -5.42 -18.19 -42.89
CA PHE A 7 -4.57 -17.37 -43.76
C PHE A 7 -3.15 -17.27 -43.19
N ARG A 8 -2.18 -17.74 -43.98
CA ARG A 8 -0.74 -17.75 -43.75
C ARG A 8 -0.12 -17.13 -45.00
N GLY A 9 0.71 -16.11 -44.85
CA GLY A 9 1.50 -15.55 -45.94
C GLY A 9 2.82 -15.05 -45.38
N GLY A 10 3.91 -15.73 -45.72
CA GLY A 10 5.27 -15.22 -45.59
C GLY A 10 5.80 -14.91 -46.97
N HIS A 11 6.77 -13.99 -47.07
CA HIS A 11 7.73 -13.96 -48.16
C HIS A 11 9.05 -13.35 -47.69
N THR A 12 10.11 -14.07 -48.03
CA THR A 12 11.55 -13.82 -47.90
C THR A 12 12.08 -13.01 -49.09
N SER A 13 13.17 -12.24 -48.92
CA SER A 13 14.30 -12.24 -49.88
C SER A 13 15.55 -11.53 -49.33
N GLU A 14 16.61 -12.32 -49.20
CA GLU A 14 18.05 -12.06 -49.45
C GLU A 14 18.30 -11.27 -50.77
N ALA A 15 19.48 -10.74 -51.15
CA ALA A 15 20.84 -10.56 -50.61
C ALA A 15 21.63 -9.71 -51.65
N SER A 16 22.95 -9.55 -51.43
CA SER A 16 24.02 -9.12 -52.35
C SER A 16 24.27 -7.60 -52.45
N ASP A 17 25.50 -7.08 -52.50
CA ASP A 17 26.82 -7.73 -52.49
C ASP A 17 27.95 -6.72 -52.14
N LEU A 18 29.10 -7.32 -51.86
CA LEU A 18 30.44 -6.83 -51.50
C LEU A 18 31.01 -5.63 -52.30
N VAL A 19 31.99 -4.94 -51.70
CA VAL A 19 33.42 -4.88 -52.17
C VAL A 19 34.22 -3.84 -51.36
N ALA A 20 35.38 -4.25 -50.85
CA ALA A 20 36.47 -3.39 -50.37
C ALA A 20 37.55 -3.26 -51.47
N PRO A 21 38.48 -2.27 -51.44
CA PRO A 21 39.75 -2.54 -50.76
C PRO A 21 40.48 -1.32 -50.15
N ALA A 22 41.61 -1.68 -49.54
CA ALA A 22 42.58 -0.96 -48.71
C ALA A 22 43.18 0.38 -49.21
N GLY A 23 43.58 1.20 -48.24
CA GLY A 23 44.55 2.30 -48.40
C GLY A 23 45.19 2.63 -47.05
N ALA A 24 46.51 2.43 -46.96
CA ALA A 24 47.32 2.69 -45.78
C ALA A 24 47.56 4.19 -45.55
N GLY A 25 47.61 4.61 -44.29
CA GLY A 25 48.00 5.96 -43.88
C GLY A 25 48.38 6.01 -42.41
N VAL A 26 49.68 5.92 -42.14
CA VAL A 26 50.29 6.19 -40.83
C VAL A 26 50.35 7.70 -40.61
N SER A 27 49.90 8.20 -39.45
CA SER A 27 50.49 9.33 -38.74
C SER A 27 49.95 9.45 -37.31
N ARG A 28 50.81 9.95 -36.43
CA ARG A 28 50.88 9.75 -34.98
C ARG A 28 50.36 11.01 -34.22
N PRO A 29 50.51 11.12 -32.88
CA PRO A 29 49.45 11.46 -31.93
C PRO A 29 49.37 12.96 -31.57
N GLY A 30 48.21 13.45 -31.13
CA GLY A 30 48.05 14.84 -30.71
C GLY A 30 46.94 15.04 -29.68
N SER A 31 47.39 15.34 -28.45
CA SER A 31 46.71 16.12 -27.41
C SER A 31 45.34 15.66 -26.88
N ASP A 32 45.38 14.84 -25.82
CA ASP A 32 44.29 14.74 -24.85
C ASP A 32 44.58 15.61 -23.62
N GLY A 33 43.64 16.48 -23.30
CA GLY A 33 43.42 17.05 -21.98
C GLY A 33 42.07 17.76 -21.95
N PRO A 34 41.41 17.98 -20.79
CA PRO A 34 41.47 17.28 -19.51
C PRO A 34 40.06 16.72 -19.17
N GLY A 35 39.85 15.42 -19.38
CA GLY A 35 38.61 14.76 -18.98
C GLY A 35 38.72 14.25 -17.56
N SER A 36 38.14 14.96 -16.59
CA SER A 36 37.89 14.47 -15.24
C SER A 36 37.23 13.09 -15.33
N ARG A 37 38.04 12.05 -15.11
CA ARG A 37 37.63 10.66 -15.01
C ARG A 37 36.82 10.58 -13.73
N ALA A 38 35.52 10.85 -13.82
CA ALA A 38 34.56 10.43 -12.82
C ALA A 38 34.73 8.92 -12.72
N GLU A 39 35.49 8.48 -11.72
CA GLU A 39 35.68 7.09 -11.39
C GLU A 39 34.28 6.51 -11.19
N ARG A 40 33.81 5.76 -12.19
CA ARG A 40 32.57 5.02 -12.09
C ARG A 40 32.78 4.05 -10.95
N GLU A 41 32.24 4.40 -9.78
CA GLU A 41 32.28 3.56 -8.60
C GLU A 41 31.85 2.15 -9.02
N PRO A 42 32.70 1.14 -8.79
CA PRO A 42 32.37 -0.22 -9.15
C PRO A 42 31.01 -0.64 -8.54
N HIS A 43 30.13 -1.26 -9.32
CA HIS A 43 28.80 -1.67 -8.87
C HIS A 43 28.80 -2.56 -7.61
N TRP A 44 29.92 -3.22 -7.31
CA TRP A 44 30.09 -3.97 -6.07
C TRP A 44 30.21 -3.06 -4.83
N TRP A 45 30.79 -1.86 -4.96
CA TRP A 45 30.82 -0.85 -3.90
C TRP A 45 29.43 -0.27 -3.61
N GLN A 46 28.56 -0.15 -4.61
CA GLN A 46 27.16 0.24 -4.40
C GLN A 46 26.39 -0.83 -3.59
N ARG A 47 26.69 -2.12 -3.83
CA ARG A 47 26.12 -3.24 -3.05
C ARG A 47 26.70 -3.30 -1.64
N LEU A 48 28.01 -3.08 -1.48
CA LEU A 48 28.67 -3.05 -0.19
C LEU A 48 28.23 -1.85 0.64
N ARG A 49 28.05 -0.67 0.01
CA ARG A 49 27.44 0.50 0.65
C ARG A 49 26.03 0.22 1.13
N ARG A 50 25.18 -0.52 0.39
CA ARG A 50 23.86 -0.93 0.90
C ARG A 50 23.94 -1.88 2.11
N PHE A 51 24.97 -2.71 2.18
CA PHE A 51 25.23 -3.60 3.32
C PHE A 51 25.84 -2.87 4.52
N LEU A 52 26.62 -1.82 4.28
CA LEU A 52 27.30 -1.00 5.28
C LEU A 52 26.53 0.29 5.62
N SER A 53 25.46 0.59 4.89
CA SER A 53 24.53 1.67 5.19
C SER A 53 24.02 1.44 6.60
N PRO A 54 23.99 2.48 7.45
CA PRO A 54 23.36 2.37 8.76
C PRO A 54 21.95 1.83 8.53
N GLN A 55 21.69 0.60 8.98
CA GLN A 55 20.32 0.13 9.02
C GLN A 55 19.57 1.14 9.89
N GLN A 56 18.49 1.71 9.36
CA GLN A 56 17.65 2.58 10.19
C GLN A 56 17.29 1.78 11.44
N PRO A 57 17.52 2.37 12.63
CA PRO A 57 17.34 1.62 13.85
C PRO A 57 15.89 1.13 13.90
N PRO A 58 15.62 -0.11 14.32
CA PRO A 58 14.30 -0.74 14.20
C PRO A 58 13.12 0.08 14.76
N HIS A 59 13.37 1.01 15.70
CA HIS A 59 12.37 1.90 16.26
C HIS A 59 11.93 3.04 15.34
N GLU A 60 12.82 3.59 14.49
CA GLU A 60 12.45 4.64 13.52
C GLU A 60 11.50 4.09 12.45
N LEU A 61 11.80 2.87 11.96
CA LEU A 61 10.92 2.17 11.02
C LEU A 61 9.57 1.85 11.65
N GLN A 62 9.57 1.41 12.91
CA GLN A 62 8.35 1.11 13.67
C GLN A 62 7.52 2.38 13.93
N GLN A 63 8.16 3.50 14.26
CA GLN A 63 7.50 4.80 14.43
C GLN A 63 6.84 5.23 13.13
N ALA A 64 7.56 5.20 12.01
CA ALA A 64 7.00 5.58 10.72
C ALA A 64 5.84 4.66 10.28
N VAL A 65 5.90 3.36 10.62
CA VAL A 65 4.77 2.43 10.40
C VAL A 65 3.55 2.84 11.24
N LEU A 66 3.73 3.14 12.52
CA LEU A 66 2.65 3.55 13.41
C LEU A 66 2.05 4.90 13.00
N GLU A 67 2.85 5.88 12.61
CA GLU A 67 2.38 7.18 12.12
C GLU A 67 1.52 7.03 10.85
N ARG A 68 1.94 6.17 9.91
CA ARG A 68 1.13 5.85 8.73
C ARG A 68 -0.16 5.13 9.09
N MET A 69 -0.10 4.18 10.03
CA MET A 69 -1.27 3.47 10.50
C MET A 69 -2.26 4.43 11.19
N LEU A 70 -1.76 5.37 11.99
CA LEU A 70 -2.56 6.41 12.63
C LEU A 70 -3.27 7.28 11.58
N ALA A 71 -2.53 7.81 10.61
CA ALA A 71 -3.10 8.61 9.53
C ALA A 71 -4.16 7.83 8.70
N LEU A 72 -3.95 6.53 8.50
CA LEU A 72 -4.93 5.66 7.83
C LEU A 72 -6.21 5.53 8.66
N LEU A 73 -6.09 5.23 9.95
CA LEU A 73 -7.23 5.09 10.86
C LEU A 73 -8.01 6.39 11.01
N GLU A 74 -7.33 7.53 11.12
CA GLU A 74 -7.94 8.86 11.17
C GLU A 74 -8.68 9.20 9.87
N SER A 75 -8.09 8.90 8.71
CA SER A 75 -8.77 9.07 7.42
C SER A 75 -10.00 8.17 7.31
N ALA A 76 -9.94 6.93 7.79
CA ALA A 76 -11.07 6.02 7.78
C ALA A 76 -12.20 6.52 8.72
N ARG A 77 -11.83 7.02 9.91
CA ARG A 77 -12.76 7.65 10.85
C ARG A 77 -13.46 8.85 10.24
N ALA A 78 -12.73 9.72 9.54
CA ALA A 78 -13.29 10.88 8.86
C ALA A 78 -14.30 10.46 7.78
N GLU A 79 -14.01 9.41 7.01
CA GLU A 79 -14.94 8.88 6.00
C GLU A 79 -16.22 8.31 6.62
N VAL A 80 -16.12 7.50 7.69
CA VAL A 80 -17.30 6.97 8.39
C VAL A 80 -18.12 8.09 9.03
N SER A 81 -17.45 9.11 9.59
CA SER A 81 -18.13 10.28 10.19
C SER A 81 -18.87 11.11 9.15
N ALA A 82 -18.37 11.19 7.91
CA ALA A 82 -19.04 11.89 6.82
C ALA A 82 -20.26 11.13 6.29
N GLY A 83 -20.24 9.80 6.38
CA GLY A 83 -21.38 8.97 6.05
C GLY A 83 -21.07 7.50 6.26
N TRP A 84 -21.93 6.82 7.03
CA TRP A 84 -21.83 5.40 7.29
C TRP A 84 -22.94 4.61 6.59
N VAL A 85 -22.62 3.38 6.16
CA VAL A 85 -23.60 2.48 5.52
C VAL A 85 -23.43 1.03 5.96
N GLN A 86 -24.53 0.29 5.89
CA GLN A 86 -24.60 -1.16 6.10
C GLN A 86 -25.00 -1.89 4.83
N GLY A 87 -24.66 -3.18 4.74
CA GLY A 87 -25.11 -4.08 3.68
C GLY A 87 -24.46 -3.80 2.31
N GLY A 88 -23.38 -3.03 2.31
CA GLY A 88 -22.55 -2.71 1.15
C GLY A 88 -21.25 -2.02 1.58
N TRP A 89 -20.33 -1.85 0.63
CA TRP A 89 -19.01 -1.28 0.88
C TRP A 89 -19.03 0.25 0.92
N TRP A 90 -19.71 0.88 -0.03
CA TRP A 90 -19.89 2.33 -0.11
C TRP A 90 -21.00 2.71 -1.09
N THR A 91 -21.47 3.95 -1.01
CA THR A 91 -22.40 4.54 -1.98
C THR A 91 -21.67 5.48 -2.94
N THR A 92 -21.92 5.33 -4.24
CA THR A 92 -21.44 6.29 -5.26
C THR A 92 -22.59 7.16 -5.72
N SER A 93 -22.29 8.41 -6.09
CA SER A 93 -23.23 9.23 -6.84
C SER A 93 -23.26 8.72 -8.28
N ALA A 94 -24.35 8.09 -8.69
CA ALA A 94 -24.58 7.74 -10.08
C ALA A 94 -25.34 8.92 -10.71
N GLY A 95 -24.65 9.70 -11.56
CA GLY A 95 -25.12 10.96 -12.17
C GLY A 95 -26.63 11.23 -12.06
N GLY A 96 -26.97 12.26 -11.28
CA GLY A 96 -28.32 12.52 -10.78
C GLY A 96 -28.41 12.33 -9.26
N ASN A 97 -29.54 12.67 -8.64
CA ASN A 97 -29.74 12.54 -7.19
C ASN A 97 -29.87 11.08 -6.70
N ARG A 98 -29.29 10.11 -7.44
CA ARG A 98 -29.42 8.68 -7.19
C ARG A 98 -28.10 8.12 -6.67
N GLN A 99 -28.15 7.54 -5.48
CA GLN A 99 -27.01 6.85 -4.88
C GLN A 99 -27.07 5.36 -5.23
N ALA A 100 -25.94 4.80 -5.65
CA ALA A 100 -25.79 3.37 -5.91
C ALA A 100 -24.94 2.73 -4.82
N LEU A 101 -25.47 1.68 -4.16
CA LEU A 101 -24.74 0.93 -3.14
C LEU A 101 -23.88 -0.16 -3.80
N VAL A 102 -22.56 -0.06 -3.65
CA VAL A 102 -21.61 -1.07 -4.15
C VAL A 102 -21.55 -2.22 -3.13
N ARG A 103 -22.05 -3.40 -3.51
CA ARG A 103 -22.11 -4.57 -2.61
C ARG A 103 -20.97 -5.58 -2.78
N ARG A 104 -20.25 -5.54 -3.92
CA ARG A 104 -19.08 -6.39 -4.18
C ARG A 104 -17.85 -5.51 -4.38
N LEU A 105 -16.75 -5.92 -3.76
CA LEU A 105 -15.45 -5.30 -3.96
C LEU A 105 -15.03 -5.50 -5.42
N GLY A 106 -14.95 -4.41 -6.21
CA GLY A 106 -14.64 -4.44 -7.64
C GLY A 106 -15.78 -4.05 -8.59
N ASP A 107 -17.03 -3.96 -8.11
CA ASP A 107 -18.20 -3.62 -8.94
C ASP A 107 -18.47 -2.09 -9.04
N GLY A 108 -17.46 -1.25 -8.79
CA GLY A 108 -17.61 0.21 -8.78
C GLY A 108 -16.55 0.91 -9.64
N PRO A 109 -16.83 2.15 -10.12
CA PRO A 109 -15.84 2.93 -10.86
C PRO A 109 -14.56 3.06 -10.05
N SER A 110 -13.42 2.88 -10.71
CA SER A 110 -12.08 2.96 -10.14
C SER A 110 -11.71 4.36 -9.64
N ASP A 111 -12.56 5.35 -9.92
CA ASP A 111 -12.44 6.72 -9.42
C ASP A 111 -13.36 6.94 -8.19
N PRO A 112 -12.78 7.06 -6.98
CA PRO A 112 -13.49 7.09 -5.71
C PRO A 112 -13.78 8.51 -5.17
N HIS A 113 -13.59 9.58 -5.95
CA HIS A 113 -13.54 10.94 -5.41
C HIS A 113 -14.86 11.48 -4.84
N ALA A 114 -16.02 10.88 -5.14
CA ALA A 114 -17.31 11.26 -4.56
C ALA A 114 -18.10 10.03 -4.05
N VAL A 115 -17.75 9.58 -2.84
CA VAL A 115 -18.54 8.59 -2.09
C VAL A 115 -19.40 9.30 -1.06
N GLY A 116 -20.68 8.94 -1.00
CA GLY A 116 -21.64 9.55 -0.07
C GLY A 116 -21.61 8.93 1.33
N ALA A 117 -21.42 7.62 1.42
CA ALA A 117 -21.33 6.88 2.67
C ALA A 117 -20.53 5.59 2.47
N VAL A 118 -19.94 5.06 3.54
CA VAL A 118 -18.99 3.96 3.49
C VAL A 118 -19.07 3.08 4.75
N CYS A 119 -18.91 1.77 4.58
CA CYS A 119 -18.85 0.85 5.73
C CYS A 119 -17.46 0.85 6.36
N LEU A 120 -17.33 0.34 7.58
CA LEU A 120 -16.06 0.31 8.33
C LEU A 120 -14.89 -0.25 7.52
N VAL A 121 -15.04 -1.45 6.93
CA VAL A 121 -13.95 -2.09 6.17
C VAL A 121 -13.69 -1.34 4.85
N GLY A 122 -14.75 -0.81 4.22
CA GLY A 122 -14.62 0.03 3.03
C GLY A 122 -13.78 1.28 3.29
N ALA A 123 -13.96 1.92 4.45
CA ALA A 123 -13.20 3.11 4.84
C ALA A 123 -11.71 2.80 4.97
N LEU A 124 -11.36 1.68 5.62
CA LEU A 124 -9.97 1.25 5.78
C LEU A 124 -9.28 0.98 4.44
N ILE A 125 -9.97 0.27 3.53
CA ILE A 125 -9.44 -0.05 2.19
C ILE A 125 -9.24 1.23 1.38
N ARG A 126 -10.22 2.15 1.41
CA ARG A 126 -10.15 3.43 0.68
C ARG A 126 -9.04 4.33 1.21
N ALA A 127 -8.94 4.47 2.54
CA ALA A 127 -7.87 5.22 3.19
C ALA A 127 -6.48 4.69 2.81
N GLY A 128 -6.27 3.37 2.85
CA GLY A 128 -4.99 2.79 2.46
C GLY A 128 -4.70 2.83 0.96
N SER A 129 -5.73 2.74 0.11
CA SER A 129 -5.57 2.89 -1.35
C SER A 129 -5.04 4.28 -1.71
N ARG A 130 -5.49 5.34 -1.01
CA ARG A 130 -4.97 6.71 -1.19
C ARG A 130 -3.51 6.85 -0.76
N GLN A 131 -3.07 6.04 0.20
CA GLN A 131 -1.67 6.01 0.65
C GLN A 131 -0.78 5.13 -0.25
N GLY A 132 -1.36 4.33 -1.15
CA GLY A 132 -0.65 3.47 -2.09
C GLY A 132 0.01 2.25 -1.46
N ARG A 133 -0.44 1.80 -0.27
CA ARG A 133 0.24 0.74 0.48
C ARG A 133 -0.73 -0.30 1.08
N ASP A 134 -0.63 -1.52 0.57
CA ASP A 134 -1.41 -2.70 1.03
C ASP A 134 -1.06 -3.20 2.44
N PRO A 135 0.22 -3.22 2.91
CA PRO A 135 0.52 -3.79 4.22
C PRO A 135 -0.05 -2.97 5.38
N GLU A 136 -0.13 -1.64 5.27
CA GLU A 136 -0.73 -0.76 6.27
C GLU A 136 -2.24 -1.00 6.44
N VAL A 137 -2.97 -1.31 5.36
CA VAL A 137 -4.39 -1.70 5.42
C VAL A 137 -4.57 -2.96 6.28
N GLY A 138 -3.71 -3.96 6.08
CA GLY A 138 -3.73 -5.18 6.87
C GLY A 138 -3.52 -4.94 8.36
N ARG A 139 -2.58 -4.05 8.73
CA ARG A 139 -2.32 -3.68 10.13
C ARG A 139 -3.49 -2.91 10.74
N ALA A 140 -4.11 -2.01 9.97
CA ALA A 140 -5.26 -1.25 10.43
C ALA A 140 -6.48 -2.17 10.67
N ILE A 141 -6.72 -3.16 9.78
CA ILE A 141 -7.73 -4.21 9.98
C ILE A 141 -7.45 -4.98 11.28
N ASP A 142 -6.19 -5.36 11.52
CA ASP A 142 -5.80 -6.06 12.73
C ASP A 142 -6.07 -5.22 13.98
N ALA A 143 -5.69 -3.94 13.98
CA ALA A 143 -5.93 -3.02 15.10
C ALA A 143 -7.41 -2.79 15.39
N VAL A 144 -8.24 -2.62 14.36
CA VAL A 144 -9.70 -2.46 14.51
C VAL A 144 -10.37 -3.74 15.01
N TYR A 145 -9.91 -4.89 14.53
CA TYR A 145 -10.39 -6.19 15.02
C TYR A 145 -10.06 -6.37 16.51
N ASP A 146 -8.83 -6.06 16.91
CA ASP A 146 -8.39 -6.16 18.31
C ASP A 146 -9.19 -5.19 19.20
N ALA A 147 -9.39 -3.94 18.77
CA ALA A 147 -10.21 -2.97 19.48
C ALA A 147 -11.67 -3.42 19.68
N LEU A 148 -12.26 -4.09 18.67
CA LEU A 148 -13.59 -4.68 18.78
C LEU A 148 -13.62 -5.86 19.78
N TRP A 149 -12.55 -6.64 19.85
CA TRP A 149 -12.48 -7.75 20.79
C TRP A 149 -12.31 -7.26 22.23
N GLU A 150 -11.44 -6.27 22.43
CA GLU A 150 -11.27 -5.56 23.71
C GLU A 150 -12.56 -4.90 24.19
N SER A 151 -13.35 -4.31 23.28
CA SER A 151 -14.64 -3.71 23.65
C SER A 151 -15.66 -4.70 24.19
N ARG A 152 -15.44 -6.00 23.97
CA ARG A 152 -16.26 -7.10 24.49
C ARG A 152 -15.66 -7.75 25.74
N GLY A 153 -14.66 -7.12 26.34
CA GLY A 153 -13.94 -7.66 27.50
C GLY A 153 -13.06 -8.87 27.16
N GLN A 154 -12.79 -9.12 25.88
CA GLN A 154 -11.87 -10.16 25.47
C GLN A 154 -10.45 -9.57 25.31
N PRO A 155 -9.40 -10.32 25.64
CA PRO A 155 -8.04 -9.85 25.40
C PRO A 155 -7.80 -9.68 23.89
N ALA A 156 -7.09 -8.64 23.47
CA ALA A 156 -6.71 -8.48 22.07
C ALA A 156 -6.04 -9.76 21.53
N ALA A 157 -6.36 -10.12 20.29
CA ALA A 157 -5.78 -11.29 19.64
C ALA A 157 -4.27 -11.11 19.39
N THR A 158 -3.81 -9.85 19.34
CA THR A 158 -2.41 -9.47 19.38
C THR A 158 -2.08 -8.82 20.73
N PRO A 159 -1.63 -9.58 21.74
CA PRO A 159 -1.18 -9.00 23.01
C PRO A 159 0.02 -8.06 22.77
N GLY A 160 0.12 -7.02 23.60
CA GLY A 160 1.06 -5.91 23.41
C GLY A 160 2.56 -6.25 23.29
N ARG A 161 3.32 -5.19 22.98
CA ARG A 161 4.79 -5.09 22.83
C ARG A 161 5.43 -6.15 21.92
N GLY A 162 5.41 -5.84 20.63
CA GLY A 162 6.24 -6.47 19.61
C GLY A 162 6.25 -5.63 18.33
N PRO A 163 7.10 -5.97 17.34
CA PRO A 163 6.92 -5.43 16.00
C PRO A 163 5.46 -5.63 15.59
N ILE A 164 4.82 -4.61 15.03
CA ILE A 164 3.47 -4.81 14.52
C ILE A 164 3.63 -5.87 13.43
N MET A 165 2.96 -7.00 13.57
CA MET A 165 2.96 -8.06 12.57
C MET A 165 1.69 -7.92 11.76
N VAL A 166 1.81 -8.12 10.44
CA VAL A 166 0.61 -8.25 9.61
C VAL A 166 0.16 -9.70 9.73
N SER A 167 -1.11 -9.92 10.08
CA SER A 167 -1.68 -11.27 10.08
C SER A 167 -1.51 -11.95 8.72
N SER A 168 -1.47 -13.28 8.67
CA SER A 168 -1.43 -14.00 7.39
C SER A 168 -2.64 -13.65 6.50
N PRO A 169 -2.54 -13.78 5.16
CA PRO A 169 -3.64 -13.43 4.27
C PRO A 169 -4.98 -14.09 4.62
N GLN A 170 -4.96 -15.36 5.04
CA GLN A 170 -6.15 -16.11 5.44
C GLN A 170 -6.76 -15.56 6.73
N VAL A 171 -5.93 -15.22 7.73
CA VAL A 171 -6.39 -14.60 8.98
C VAL A 171 -6.97 -13.21 8.72
N ARG A 172 -6.33 -12.41 7.86
CA ARG A 172 -6.87 -11.09 7.46
C ARG A 172 -8.21 -11.23 6.78
N LEU A 173 -8.37 -12.18 5.86
CA LEU A 173 -9.65 -12.43 5.19
C LEU A 173 -10.74 -12.79 6.21
N ALA A 174 -10.43 -13.66 7.18
CA ALA A 174 -11.37 -14.02 8.24
C ALA A 174 -11.76 -12.79 9.10
N LYS A 175 -10.79 -11.96 9.49
CA LYS A 175 -11.04 -10.70 10.24
C LYS A 175 -11.90 -9.73 9.44
N VAL A 176 -11.61 -9.54 8.15
CA VAL A 176 -12.43 -8.72 7.23
C VAL A 176 -13.87 -9.22 7.21
N GLN A 177 -14.09 -10.52 6.97
CA GLN A 177 -15.44 -11.10 6.94
C GLN A 177 -16.17 -10.89 8.27
N TRP A 178 -15.46 -11.01 9.39
CA TRP A 178 -16.02 -10.80 10.72
C TRP A 178 -16.43 -9.34 10.94
N LEU A 179 -15.55 -8.39 10.63
CA LEU A 179 -15.81 -6.95 10.73
C LEU A 179 -16.95 -6.52 9.82
N THR A 180 -17.02 -7.04 8.59
CA THR A 180 -18.15 -6.79 7.68
C THR A 180 -19.47 -7.29 8.28
N ARG A 181 -19.50 -8.53 8.79
CA ARG A 181 -20.70 -9.07 9.44
C ARG A 181 -21.11 -8.26 10.68
N TRP A 182 -20.14 -7.79 11.45
CA TRP A 182 -20.40 -6.97 12.63
C TRP A 182 -20.95 -5.58 12.27
N ASN A 183 -20.37 -4.94 11.24
CA ASN A 183 -20.85 -3.67 10.70
C ASN A 183 -22.29 -3.80 10.19
N ASP A 184 -22.61 -4.91 9.52
CA ASP A 184 -23.90 -5.14 8.88
C ASP A 184 -24.96 -5.75 9.81
N ALA A 185 -24.65 -5.92 11.09
CA ALA A 185 -25.59 -6.46 12.05
C ALA A 185 -26.81 -5.52 12.24
N PRO A 186 -28.03 -6.07 12.35
CA PRO A 186 -29.22 -5.25 12.58
C PRO A 186 -29.10 -4.50 13.90
N GLY A 187 -29.49 -3.22 13.90
CA GLY A 187 -29.39 -2.34 15.08
C GLY A 187 -27.99 -1.80 15.35
N ARG A 188 -26.99 -2.07 14.50
CA ARG A 188 -25.70 -1.35 14.55
C ARG A 188 -25.94 0.13 14.29
N SER A 189 -25.19 0.97 15.00
CA SER A 189 -25.20 2.42 14.86
C SER A 189 -23.87 2.95 14.33
N THR A 190 -23.87 4.18 13.81
CA THR A 190 -22.63 4.84 13.38
C THR A 190 -21.72 5.12 14.56
N GLU A 191 -22.30 5.50 15.70
CA GLU A 191 -21.63 5.80 16.95
C GLU A 191 -20.82 4.59 17.43
N GLU A 192 -21.40 3.38 17.43
CA GLU A 192 -20.67 2.16 17.77
C GLU A 192 -19.50 1.89 16.82
N VAL A 193 -19.63 2.18 15.52
CA VAL A 193 -18.53 2.00 14.57
C VAL A 193 -17.41 3.00 14.83
N LEU A 194 -17.75 4.26 15.11
CA LEU A 194 -16.79 5.30 15.45
C LEU A 194 -16.07 4.99 16.77
N ASP A 195 -16.79 4.50 17.78
CA ASP A 195 -16.20 4.09 19.07
C ASP A 195 -15.12 3.02 18.90
N ILE A 196 -15.32 2.04 18.01
CA ILE A 196 -14.30 1.02 17.72
C ILE A 196 -13.10 1.61 17.00
N LEU A 197 -13.30 2.53 16.05
CA LEU A 197 -12.20 3.23 15.39
C LEU A 197 -11.41 4.09 16.36
N ASP A 198 -12.09 4.82 17.25
CA ASP A 198 -11.48 5.68 18.27
C ASP A 198 -10.64 4.86 19.25
N ARG A 199 -11.09 3.66 19.63
CA ARG A 199 -10.28 2.71 20.41
C ARG A 199 -9.03 2.25 19.66
N ALA A 200 -9.15 1.90 18.38
CA ALA A 200 -8.00 1.50 17.56
C ALA A 200 -6.97 2.65 17.39
N ILE A 201 -7.46 3.88 17.20
CA ILE A 201 -6.65 5.10 17.16
C ILE A 201 -5.93 5.29 18.51
N ALA A 202 -6.66 5.24 19.62
CA ALA A 202 -6.09 5.39 20.96
C ALA A 202 -5.00 4.34 21.24
N GLY A 203 -5.23 3.07 20.86
CA GLY A 203 -4.22 2.01 20.97
C GLY A 203 -2.98 2.29 20.12
N THR A 204 -3.14 2.87 18.93
CA THR A 204 -2.03 3.27 18.06
C THR A 204 -1.22 4.40 18.67
N VAL A 205 -1.88 5.42 19.23
CA VAL A 205 -1.22 6.53 19.95
C VAL A 205 -0.46 6.04 21.18
N GLN A 206 -1.04 5.10 21.95
CA GLN A 206 -0.35 4.49 23.08
C GLN A 206 0.92 3.74 22.63
N ASN A 207 0.85 3.00 21.52
CA ASN A 207 2.02 2.33 20.95
C ASN A 207 3.11 3.32 20.50
N LEU A 208 2.73 4.47 19.93
CA LEU A 208 3.67 5.55 19.59
C LEU A 208 4.33 6.14 20.84
N ALA A 209 3.56 6.42 21.88
CA ALA A 209 4.04 7.04 23.12
C ALA A 209 5.05 6.16 23.89
N ILE A 210 5.04 4.84 23.66
CA ILE A 210 5.94 3.88 24.30
C ILE A 210 7.26 3.72 23.51
N LEU A 211 7.35 4.20 22.26
CA LEU A 211 8.58 4.13 21.50
C LEU A 211 9.66 5.07 22.09
N PRO A 212 10.93 4.64 22.15
CA PRO A 212 12.02 5.49 22.61
C PRO A 212 12.19 6.69 21.68
N ALA A 213 12.43 7.87 22.26
CA ALA A 213 12.65 9.09 21.51
C ALA A 213 13.86 8.98 20.55
N PRO A 214 13.81 9.60 19.36
CA PRO A 214 14.94 9.63 18.44
C PRO A 214 16.14 10.27 19.13
N ARG A 215 17.32 9.63 19.03
CA ARG A 215 18.54 10.21 19.59
C ARG A 215 18.90 11.47 18.80
N PRO A 216 19.29 12.57 19.46
CA PRO A 216 19.80 13.74 18.75
C PRO A 216 21.05 13.34 17.94
N PRO A 217 21.27 13.95 16.77
CA PRO A 217 22.48 13.71 16.00
C PRO A 217 23.69 14.09 16.85
N VAL A 218 24.64 13.16 17.00
CA VAL A 218 25.93 13.46 17.63
C VAL A 218 26.66 14.42 16.69
N SER A 219 26.80 15.68 17.08
CA SER A 219 27.66 16.63 16.38
C SER A 219 29.11 16.15 16.52
N VAL A 220 29.77 15.88 15.39
CA VAL A 220 31.21 15.59 15.29
C VAL A 220 31.94 16.87 14.94
#